data_AF-A0A139HSU5-F1
#
_entry.id   AF-A0A139HSU5-F1
#
_cell.length_a   1.000
_cell.length_b   1.000
_cell.length_c   1.000
_cell.angle_alpha   90.00
_cell.angle_beta   90.00
_cell.angle_gamma   90.00
#
_symmetry.space_group_name_H-M   'P 1'
#
loop_
_entity.id
_entity.type
_entity.pdbx_description
1 polymer ?
#
loop_
_entity_poly.entity_id
_entity_poly.type
_entity_poly.pdbx_seq_one_letter_code
_entity_poly.pdbx_strand_id
1 'polypeptide(L)'
;MKSQPCQSTRTYGVSRARTSKATQMWNHQDDIAEFRPERWLKVNAKGELWFDGRAAPLQTFGVGVRSCYGRKLAYLEMRVIHALIVWNFELLPIPDSLIEWRVQDVLTHQVQNSRVRLAEITI
;
A
#
# COMPACT_ATOMS: atom_id res chain seq x y z
N MET A 1 25.61 19.61 -44.57
CA MET A 1 25.39 18.42 -43.72
C MET A 1 24.42 18.79 -42.61
N LYS A 2 23.15 18.38 -42.73
CA LYS A 2 22.11 18.69 -41.74
C LYS A 2 22.18 17.63 -40.66
N SER A 3 22.63 17.99 -39.46
CA SER A 3 22.59 17.15 -38.28
C SER A 3 21.13 16.88 -37.91
N GLN A 4 20.70 15.63 -38.04
CA GLN A 4 19.40 15.20 -37.56
C GLN A 4 19.40 15.16 -36.03
N PRO A 5 18.36 15.67 -35.35
CA PRO A 5 18.25 15.54 -33.90
C PRO A 5 17.98 14.08 -33.50
N CYS A 6 18.63 13.69 -32.40
CA CYS A 6 18.59 12.39 -31.73
C CYS A 6 17.15 11.87 -31.64
N GLN A 7 16.91 10.63 -32.11
CA GLN A 7 15.62 9.96 -31.96
C GLN A 7 15.29 9.90 -30.47
N SER A 8 14.39 10.79 -30.07
CA SER A 8 13.88 10.97 -28.74
C SER A 8 13.53 9.62 -28.14
N THR A 9 14.11 9.32 -26.98
CA THR A 9 13.75 8.22 -26.11
C THR A 9 12.22 8.13 -26.03
N ARG A 10 11.61 7.11 -26.66
CA ARG A 10 10.20 6.79 -26.42
C ARG A 10 10.09 6.40 -24.96
N THR A 11 9.77 7.36 -24.10
CA THR A 11 9.28 7.06 -22.76
C THR A 11 7.93 6.37 -22.96
N TYR A 12 7.91 5.05 -22.78
CA TYR A 12 6.68 4.31 -22.58
C TYR A 12 6.10 4.76 -21.23
N GLY A 13 5.44 5.90 -21.21
CA GLY A 13 4.59 6.29 -20.09
C GLY A 13 3.49 5.25 -20.01
N VAL A 14 3.40 4.56 -18.87
CA VAL A 14 2.23 3.73 -18.57
C VAL A 14 1.06 4.70 -18.42
N SER A 15 0.21 4.80 -19.45
CA SER A 15 -0.96 5.65 -19.40
C SER A 15 -1.90 5.17 -18.29
N ARG A 16 -2.57 6.13 -17.65
CA ARG A 16 -3.64 5.92 -16.68
C ARG A 16 -4.64 4.85 -17.16
N ALA A 17 -5.05 4.04 -16.19
CA ALA A 17 -5.99 2.94 -16.25
C ALA A 17 -7.03 2.98 -17.39
N ARG A 18 -7.08 1.87 -18.15
CA ARG A 18 -8.32 1.36 -18.73
C ARG A 18 -8.55 -0.07 -18.27
N THR A 19 -8.97 -0.20 -17.01
CA THR A 19 -9.71 -1.37 -16.53
C THR A 19 -11.09 -0.88 -16.11
N SER A 20 -12.04 -0.94 -17.05
CA SER A 20 -13.40 -0.39 -16.94
C SER A 20 -14.29 -0.98 -15.83
N LYS A 21 -13.78 -1.92 -15.02
CA LYS A 21 -14.49 -2.48 -13.84
C LYS A 21 -13.88 -2.11 -12.49
N ALA A 22 -12.60 -1.74 -12.41
CA ALA A 22 -11.93 -1.51 -11.13
C ALA A 22 -12.14 -0.09 -10.58
N THR A 23 -12.29 0.90 -11.47
CA THR A 23 -12.56 2.31 -11.10
C THR A 23 -13.92 2.51 -10.42
N GLN A 24 -14.85 1.55 -10.56
CA GLN A 24 -16.17 1.61 -9.94
C GLN A 24 -16.21 1.04 -8.50
N MET A 25 -15.12 0.48 -7.98
CA MET A 25 -15.14 -0.24 -6.69
C MET A 25 -14.83 0.65 -5.47
N TRP A 26 -14.04 1.70 -5.65
CA TRP A 26 -13.68 2.64 -4.58
C TRP A 26 -14.19 4.00 -5.04
N ASN A 27 -15.35 4.42 -4.55
CA ASN A 27 -15.95 5.70 -4.93
C ASN A 27 -14.96 6.82 -4.61
N HIS A 28 -14.61 7.59 -5.64
CA HIS A 28 -13.55 8.60 -5.62
C HIS A 28 -13.85 9.80 -4.71
N GLN A 29 -15.06 9.93 -4.18
CA GLN A 29 -15.54 11.19 -3.64
C GLN A 29 -15.20 11.44 -2.16
N ASP A 30 -15.20 10.45 -1.26
CA ASP A 30 -15.16 10.79 0.19
C ASP A 30 -14.19 9.97 1.08
N ASP A 31 -13.69 8.81 0.64
CA ASP A 31 -13.17 7.81 1.60
C ASP A 31 -11.74 7.29 1.36
N ILE A 32 -11.03 7.80 0.35
CA ILE A 32 -9.71 7.25 -0.03
C ILE A 32 -8.63 7.66 0.98
N ALA A 33 -8.77 8.82 1.61
CA ALA A 33 -7.80 9.32 2.59
C ALA A 33 -7.88 8.60 3.95
N GLU A 34 -8.98 7.89 4.22
CA GLU A 34 -9.20 7.21 5.49
C GLU A 34 -8.68 5.76 5.46
N PHE A 35 -7.96 5.36 6.50
CA PHE A 35 -7.49 4.00 6.67
C PHE A 35 -8.65 3.08 7.11
N ARG A 36 -9.24 2.33 6.14
CA ARG A 36 -10.33 1.37 6.39
C ARG A 36 -9.97 -0.05 5.92
N PRO A 37 -9.44 -0.92 6.79
CA PRO A 37 -9.01 -2.27 6.42
C PRO A 37 -10.17 -3.18 6.01
N GLU A 38 -11.39 -2.93 6.49
CA GLU A 38 -12.61 -3.73 6.22
C GLU A 38 -12.96 -3.73 4.73
N ARG A 39 -12.49 -2.75 3.97
CA ARG A 39 -12.73 -2.62 2.51
C ARG A 39 -12.16 -3.80 1.71
N TRP A 40 -11.26 -4.57 2.30
CA TRP A 40 -10.66 -5.76 1.71
C TRP A 40 -11.41 -7.04 2.04
N LEU A 41 -12.42 -6.96 2.92
CA LEU A 41 -13.30 -8.06 3.26
C LEU A 41 -14.55 -8.01 2.39
N LYS A 42 -14.93 -9.16 1.83
CA LYS A 42 -16.17 -9.34 1.07
C LYS A 42 -16.99 -10.46 1.69
N VAL A 43 -18.30 -10.41 1.47
CA VAL A 43 -19.22 -11.45 1.94
C VAL A 43 -19.44 -12.44 0.79
N ASN A 44 -19.21 -13.72 1.04
CA ASN A 44 -19.54 -14.78 0.08
C ASN A 44 -21.04 -15.05 0.03
N ALA A 45 -21.51 -15.81 -0.96
CA ALA A 45 -22.93 -16.22 -1.05
C ALA A 45 -23.44 -16.97 0.20
N LYS A 46 -22.54 -17.50 1.03
CA LYS A 46 -22.83 -18.16 2.31
C LYS A 46 -22.90 -17.22 3.52
N GLY A 47 -22.68 -15.92 3.34
CA GLY A 47 -22.62 -14.95 4.44
C GLY A 47 -21.25 -14.86 5.14
N GLU A 48 -20.25 -15.62 4.70
CA GLU A 48 -18.92 -15.64 5.31
C GLU A 48 -18.04 -14.48 4.80
N LEU A 49 -17.29 -13.86 5.70
CA LEU A 49 -16.29 -12.85 5.36
C LEU A 49 -15.05 -13.53 4.75
N TRP A 50 -14.59 -13.02 3.61
CA TRP A 50 -13.38 -13.48 2.94
C TRP A 50 -12.53 -12.29 2.49
N PHE A 51 -11.20 -12.47 2.49
CA PHE A 51 -10.26 -11.44 2.07
C PHE A 51 -10.07 -11.45 0.55
N ASP A 52 -10.42 -10.33 -0.11
CA ASP A 52 -10.20 -10.12 -1.53
C ASP A 52 -8.99 -9.21 -1.79
N GLY A 53 -7.85 -9.84 -2.13
CA GLY A 53 -6.63 -9.11 -2.50
C GLY A 53 -6.73 -8.28 -3.80
N ARG A 54 -7.84 -8.37 -4.54
CA ARG A 54 -8.17 -7.56 -5.72
C ARG A 54 -9.31 -6.58 -5.46
N ALA A 55 -9.68 -6.36 -4.19
CA ALA A 55 -10.69 -5.39 -3.82
C ALA A 55 -10.33 -3.96 -4.27
N ALA A 56 -9.04 -3.64 -4.41
CA ALA A 56 -8.53 -2.33 -4.81
C ALA A 56 -7.62 -2.41 -6.04
N PRO A 57 -7.56 -1.35 -6.86
CA PRO A 57 -6.50 -1.20 -7.84
C PRO A 57 -5.17 -0.85 -7.14
N LEU A 58 -4.32 -1.86 -6.92
CA LEU A 58 -3.00 -1.68 -6.29
C LEU A 58 -1.90 -1.68 -7.35
N GLN A 59 -1.04 -0.66 -7.32
CA GLN A 59 0.11 -0.52 -8.22
C GLN A 59 1.44 -0.37 -7.45
N THR A 60 1.47 -0.68 -6.15
CA THR A 60 2.64 -0.48 -5.28
C THR A 60 3.88 -1.24 -5.75
N PHE A 61 3.69 -2.35 -6.45
CA PHE A 61 4.77 -3.18 -7.01
C PHE A 61 4.85 -3.09 -8.54
N GLY A 62 4.18 -2.11 -9.15
CA GLY A 62 4.02 -2.02 -10.60
C GLY A 62 3.17 -3.15 -11.21
N VAL A 63 2.99 -3.09 -12.52
CA VAL A 63 2.25 -4.09 -13.31
C VAL A 63 3.00 -4.41 -14.60
N GLY A 64 2.82 -5.64 -15.08
CA GLY A 64 3.40 -6.13 -16.34
C GLY A 64 4.80 -6.70 -16.17
N VAL A 65 5.55 -6.77 -17.27
CA VAL A 65 6.87 -7.44 -17.33
C VAL A 65 7.96 -6.78 -16.47
N ARG A 66 7.72 -5.53 -16.02
CA ARG A 66 8.62 -4.78 -15.12
C ARG A 66 8.06 -4.67 -13.69
N SER A 67 7.04 -5.46 -13.35
CA SER A 67 6.57 -5.51 -11.96
C SER A 67 7.66 -6.03 -11.03
N CYS A 68 7.66 -5.59 -9.78
CA CYS A 68 8.62 -6.02 -8.77
C CYS A 68 8.60 -7.54 -8.61
N TYR A 69 9.72 -8.18 -8.95
CA TYR A 69 9.90 -9.62 -8.80
C TYR A 69 9.76 -10.05 -7.32
N GLY A 70 10.23 -9.19 -6.42
CA GLY A 70 10.16 -9.39 -4.97
C GLY A 70 8.77 -9.22 -4.34
N ARG A 71 7.71 -8.98 -5.12
CA ARG A 71 6.36 -8.74 -4.58
C ARG A 71 5.88 -9.82 -3.59
N LYS A 72 6.13 -11.09 -3.91
CA LYS A 72 5.71 -12.21 -3.05
C LYS A 72 6.52 -12.24 -1.74
N LEU A 73 7.82 -11.97 -1.83
CA LEU A 73 8.70 -11.92 -0.66
C LEU A 73 8.31 -10.77 0.26
N ALA A 74 8.12 -9.58 -0.29
CA ALA A 74 7.69 -8.40 0.49
C ALA A 74 6.38 -8.66 1.24
N TYR A 75 5.39 -9.33 0.63
CA TYR A 75 4.17 -9.68 1.36
C TYR A 75 4.40 -10.68 2.48
N LEU A 76 5.30 -11.65 2.29
CA LEU A 76 5.62 -12.64 3.32
C LEU A 76 6.32 -11.97 4.51
N GLU A 77 7.33 -11.14 4.24
CA GLU A 77 8.04 -10.38 5.26
C GLU A 77 7.09 -9.47 6.04
N MET A 78 6.22 -8.74 5.33
CA MET A 78 5.22 -7.89 5.99
C MET A 78 4.30 -8.71 6.90
N ARG A 79 3.82 -9.88 6.47
CA ARG A 79 2.98 -10.74 7.32
C ARG A 79 3.70 -11.23 8.56
N VAL A 80 4.97 -11.64 8.41
CA VAL A 80 5.80 -12.10 9.54
C VAL A 80 6.01 -10.98 10.54
N ILE A 81 6.40 -9.78 10.08
CA ILE A 81 6.61 -8.62 10.95
C ILE A 81 5.31 -8.27 11.71
N HIS A 82 4.16 -8.19 11.01
CA HIS A 82 2.88 -7.89 11.66
C HIS A 82 2.49 -8.96 12.69
N ALA A 83 2.66 -10.24 12.35
CA ALA A 83 2.36 -11.33 13.27
C ALA A 83 3.24 -11.27 14.53
N LEU A 84 4.54 -11.00 14.37
CA LEU A 84 5.47 -10.88 15.50
C LEU A 84 5.15 -9.68 16.38
N ILE A 85 4.77 -8.53 15.81
CA ILE A 85 4.37 -7.35 16.58
C ILE A 85 3.13 -7.67 17.41
N VAL A 86 2.08 -8.21 16.78
CA VAL A 86 0.80 -8.49 17.47
C VAL A 86 0.93 -9.61 18.49
N TRP A 87 1.79 -10.60 18.26
CA TRP A 87 1.97 -11.73 19.19
C TRP A 87 2.76 -11.33 20.44
N ASN A 88 3.83 -10.54 20.29
CA ASN A 88 4.78 -10.30 21.37
C ASN A 88 4.59 -8.97 22.08
N PHE A 89 3.88 -8.01 21.46
CA PHE A 89 3.81 -6.64 21.99
C PHE A 89 2.38 -6.09 22.07
N GLU A 90 2.11 -5.40 23.16
CA GLU A 90 0.95 -4.54 23.33
C GLU A 90 1.28 -3.12 22.84
N LEU A 91 0.43 -2.58 21.95
CA LEU A 91 0.56 -1.24 21.39
C LEU A 91 -0.05 -0.21 22.36
N LEU A 92 0.80 0.53 23.07
CA LEU A 92 0.36 1.51 24.04
C LEU A 92 0.10 2.89 23.39
N PRO A 93 -0.84 3.68 23.95
CA PRO A 93 -1.08 5.03 23.46
C PRO A 93 0.15 5.92 23.67
N ILE A 94 0.38 6.77 22.68
CA ILE A 94 1.45 7.77 22.65
C ILE A 94 0.85 9.11 23.12
N PRO A 95 1.59 9.92 23.89
CA PRO A 95 1.11 11.26 24.25
C PRO A 95 0.94 12.15 23.02
N ASP A 96 -0.12 12.98 23.02
CA ASP A 96 -0.50 13.83 21.88
C ASP A 96 0.60 14.77 21.40
N SER A 97 1.51 15.18 22.30
CA SER A 97 2.65 16.04 21.98
C SER A 97 3.66 15.41 21.01
N LEU A 98 3.65 14.08 20.89
CA LEU A 98 4.56 13.33 20.03
C LEU A 98 3.90 12.85 18.73
N ILE A 99 2.61 13.12 18.52
CA ILE A 99 1.89 12.73 17.31
C ILE A 99 2.23 13.72 16.20
N GLU A 100 2.92 13.24 15.16
CA GLU A 100 3.34 14.04 14.02
C GLU A 100 3.06 13.29 12.71
N TRP A 101 2.32 13.90 11.78
CA TRP A 101 1.99 13.32 10.46
C TRP A 101 2.92 13.77 9.35
N ARG A 102 4.17 14.12 9.69
CA ARG A 102 5.10 14.70 8.73
C ARG A 102 5.70 13.63 7.83
N VAL A 103 5.64 13.88 6.53
CA VAL A 103 6.17 12.98 5.49
C VAL A 103 7.28 13.67 4.71
N GLN A 104 8.23 12.89 4.21
CA GLN A 104 9.25 13.33 3.26
C GLN A 104 9.19 12.45 2.02
N ASP A 105 9.10 13.10 0.86
CA ASP A 105 9.21 12.44 -0.43
C ASP A 105 10.66 12.50 -0.90
N VAL A 106 11.33 11.35 -0.88
CA VAL A 106 12.67 11.21 -1.46
C VAL A 106 12.58 10.32 -2.70
N LEU A 107 12.80 9.02 -2.53
CA LEU A 107 12.52 8.00 -3.55
C LEU A 107 11.13 7.37 -3.34
N THR A 108 10.71 7.29 -2.09
CA THR A 108 9.39 6.81 -1.65
C THR A 108 8.78 7.81 -0.67
N HIS A 109 7.48 7.69 -0.44
CA HIS A 109 6.76 8.45 0.57
C HIS A 109 7.16 7.89 1.95
N GLN A 110 8.00 8.61 2.69
CA GLN A 110 8.54 8.15 3.97
C GLN A 110 8.08 9.03 5.13
N VAL A 111 7.55 8.42 6.18
CA VAL A 111 7.24 9.12 7.43
C VAL A 111 8.53 9.61 8.08
N GLN A 112 8.58 10.88 8.51
CA GLN A 112 9.80 11.45 9.10
C GLN A 112 10.05 10.91 10.51
N ASN A 113 8.99 10.73 11.29
CA ASN A 113 9.05 10.27 12.67
C ASN A 113 8.04 9.13 12.88
N SER A 114 8.51 7.89 13.00
CA SER A 114 7.69 6.74 13.39
C SER A 114 8.00 6.37 14.84
N ARG A 115 7.15 6.83 15.77
CA ARG A 115 7.28 6.55 17.20
C ARG A 115 6.27 5.46 17.58
N VAL A 116 6.71 4.49 18.39
CA VAL A 116 5.85 3.44 18.92
C VAL A 116 6.18 3.23 20.40
N ARG A 117 5.15 2.99 21.21
CA ARG A 117 5.30 2.60 22.61
C ARG A 117 4.81 1.17 22.75
N LEU A 118 5.70 0.27 23.13
CA LEU A 118 5.44 -1.17 23.19
C LEU A 118 5.60 -1.66 24.63
N ALA A 119 4.70 -2.52 25.07
CA ALA A 119 4.89 -3.37 26.25
C ALA A 119 4.98 -4.83 25.82
N GLU A 120 5.81 -5.63 26.48
CA GLU A 120 5.92 -7.06 26.20
C GLU A 120 4.68 -7.79 26.72
N ILE A 121 4.11 -8.67 25.90
CA ILE A 121 3.01 -9.55 26.31
C ILE A 121 3.65 -10.78 26.96
N THR A 122 3.57 -10.86 28.30
CA THR A 122 3.89 -12.10 29.02
C THR A 122 2.73 -13.07 28.85
N ILE A 123 2.93 -14.13 28.08
CA ILE A 123 1.97 -15.22 27.87
C ILE A 123 2.21 -16.31 28.91
#